data_AF-A0A2P5EG39-F1
#
_entry.id   AF-A0A2P5EG39-F1
#
_cell.length_a   1.000
_cell.length_b   1.000
_cell.length_c   1.000
_cell.angle_alpha   90.00
_cell.angle_beta   90.00
_cell.angle_gamma   90.00
#
_symmetry.space_group_name_H-M   'P 1'
#
loop_
_entity.id
_entity.type
_entity.pdbx_description
1 polymer ?
#
loop_
_entity_poly.entity_id
_entity_poly.type
_entity_poly.pdbx_seq_one_letter_code
_entity_poly.pdbx_strand_id
1 'polypeptide(L)'
;MDMEEEKKKLHNSTTKFSKIPNHFLAQCGLFLLIQISIFVKVEAFNYGDALTKSLLYFESQRSGRLPYNQRVTWRDHSGLTDGLEQGVDLVGGYYDAGDHVKFGLPMAFTVTMLSWGVIEFRPQIAAGGELRHAMEAIKWGTDYFIKAHTSPSVLWAEVGDGDTDHYCWQRPEDMTTSRQAYKIDENNPGSDLAGETAAAMAAASIVFKSTNPHYSHLLLQHAQQLFEFGDKYRGKYDGSVGVVKSYYASVSGYMDELLWAALWLYKATDNEDYLKYVIDKAHCFGGTGWAITEFSWDVKYAGLQLLATKLLMEEKYRDHARSVLEQYRSKAEYYICSCLNKNNVSNNVERTPGGLLYVRQWNNMQYVSTASFLLTVYSDLLKSLNRKLSCHAGMVDPDEILHFAKSQVDYILGSNPMNMSYLVGYGPNYPKRVHHRGASIVSFRENKGFIGCTQGYDNWYGRDEPNPNVLVGALVGGPDCQDNFGDQRDNYMQTEACTYNTAPLVGVFAKLSQLEDQKLGSDPNLDLVASY
;
A
#
# COMPACT_ATOMS: atom_id res chain seq x y z
N MET A 1 -19.71 36.37 57.75
CA MET A 1 -19.42 35.78 59.06
C MET A 1 -17.91 35.73 59.14
N ASP A 2 -17.37 36.85 59.60
CA ASP A 2 -15.95 37.13 59.79
C ASP A 2 -15.38 36.35 60.96
N MET A 3 -14.05 36.14 60.94
CA MET A 3 -13.09 36.52 62.00
C MET A 3 -11.75 35.83 61.70
N GLU A 4 -10.74 36.62 61.31
CA GLU A 4 -9.59 37.03 62.15
C GLU A 4 -8.57 35.88 62.32
N GLU A 5 -7.28 36.07 62.03
CA GLU A 5 -6.45 37.06 62.70
C GLU A 5 -5.19 37.41 61.89
N GLU A 6 -4.95 38.71 61.75
CA GLU A 6 -3.78 39.37 61.17
C GLU A 6 -3.09 40.17 62.29
N LYS A 7 -1.74 40.19 62.34
CA LYS A 7 -0.84 41.21 62.95
C LYS A 7 0.59 40.62 62.96
N LYS A 8 1.70 41.28 62.54
CA LYS A 8 2.09 42.70 62.57
C LYS A 8 3.35 42.94 61.69
N LYS A 9 3.29 44.00 60.87
CA LYS A 9 4.26 45.11 60.62
C LYS A 9 5.73 44.90 61.06
N LEU A 10 6.74 44.97 60.17
CA LEU A 10 7.31 46.13 59.44
C LEU A 10 7.89 47.25 60.34
N HIS A 11 9.19 47.53 60.16
CA HIS A 11 9.82 48.85 59.85
C HIS A 11 11.04 49.30 60.70
N ASN A 12 12.03 49.87 59.97
CA ASN A 12 13.04 50.89 60.34
C ASN A 12 14.30 50.50 61.16
N SER A 13 15.51 51.04 60.93
CA SER A 13 16.06 51.95 59.90
C SER A 13 17.60 52.10 60.05
N THR A 14 18.25 52.53 58.95
CA THR A 14 19.38 53.50 58.85
C THR A 14 20.83 53.21 59.32
N THR A 15 21.70 53.05 58.30
CA THR A 15 22.96 53.78 57.96
C THR A 15 24.19 53.82 58.89
N LYS A 16 25.36 53.41 58.35
CA LYS A 16 26.58 54.25 58.22
C LYS A 16 27.69 53.63 57.34
N PHE A 17 28.36 54.52 56.62
CA PHE A 17 29.51 54.38 55.70
C PHE A 17 30.76 53.69 56.30
N SER A 18 31.51 52.91 55.51
CA SER A 18 32.73 53.39 54.81
C SER A 18 33.65 52.26 54.30
N LYS A 19 34.29 52.55 53.15
CA LYS A 19 35.60 52.08 52.63
C LYS A 19 35.74 50.73 51.91
N ILE A 20 35.96 50.89 50.61
CA ILE A 20 36.64 50.02 49.63
C ILE A 20 38.04 49.61 50.15
N PRO A 21 38.50 48.38 49.86
CA PRO A 21 39.66 48.25 48.97
C PRO A 21 39.43 47.21 47.85
N ASN A 22 39.69 47.67 46.63
CA ASN A 22 39.97 46.81 45.47
C ASN A 22 41.22 46.00 45.75
N HIS A 23 41.14 44.67 45.68
CA HIS A 23 42.24 43.90 45.10
C HIS A 23 41.71 42.66 44.36
N PHE A 24 41.85 42.74 43.03
CA PHE A 24 42.31 41.67 42.14
C PHE A 24 41.35 40.52 41.81
N LEU A 25 40.60 40.72 40.73
CA LEU A 25 40.68 39.91 39.49
C LEU A 25 41.29 38.51 39.65
N ALA A 26 40.44 37.49 39.82
CA ALA A 26 40.57 36.16 39.19
C ALA A 26 39.56 35.17 39.79
N GLN A 27 38.27 35.26 39.41
CA GLN A 27 37.31 34.13 39.55
C GLN A 27 35.97 34.46 38.87
N CYS A 28 35.99 34.66 37.54
CA CYS A 28 34.77 34.70 36.72
C CYS A 28 34.89 33.86 35.45
N GLY A 29 35.57 32.72 35.52
CA GLY A 29 35.72 31.85 34.37
C GLY A 29 35.95 30.41 34.79
N LEU A 30 34.90 29.72 35.25
CA LEU A 30 34.77 28.26 35.12
C LEU A 30 33.34 27.79 35.46
N PHE A 31 32.34 28.33 34.75
CA PHE A 31 31.07 27.62 34.54
C PHE A 31 30.88 27.52 33.02
N LEU A 32 31.77 26.76 32.38
CA LEU A 32 31.50 26.29 31.03
C LEU A 32 30.47 25.18 31.17
N LEU A 33 29.21 25.56 30.94
CA LEU A 33 28.12 24.66 30.59
C LEU A 33 28.59 23.80 29.41
N ILE A 34 28.99 22.56 29.68
CA ILE A 34 29.06 21.53 28.66
C ILE A 34 27.60 21.13 28.39
N GLN A 35 26.90 21.93 27.59
CA GLN A 35 25.76 21.45 26.82
C GLN A 35 26.34 20.59 25.70
N ILE A 36 26.52 19.29 25.97
CA ILE A 36 26.58 18.32 24.89
C ILE A 36 25.15 18.30 24.32
N SER A 37 24.90 19.13 23.32
CA SER A 37 23.84 18.88 22.37
C SER A 37 24.18 17.56 21.69
N ILE A 38 23.67 16.46 22.21
CA ILE A 38 23.60 15.22 21.46
C ILE A 38 22.65 15.53 20.31
N PHE A 39 23.20 15.98 19.19
CA PHE A 39 22.52 15.86 17.91
C PHE A 39 22.39 14.35 17.70
N VAL A 40 21.26 13.79 18.12
CA VAL A 40 20.80 12.52 17.57
C VAL A 40 20.61 12.85 16.09
N LYS A 41 21.59 12.49 15.25
CA LYS A 41 21.33 12.33 13.84
C LYS A 41 20.20 11.32 13.77
N VAL A 42 18.98 11.79 13.52
CA VAL A 42 17.94 10.91 13.00
C VAL A 42 18.50 10.47 11.67
N GLU A 43 19.07 9.26 11.65
CA GLU A 43 19.54 8.67 10.41
C GLU A 43 18.31 8.55 9.51
N ALA A 44 18.40 9.16 8.33
CA ALA A 44 17.33 9.11 7.36
C ALA A 44 17.06 7.65 6.99
N PHE A 45 15.79 7.29 6.84
CA PHE A 45 15.42 5.92 6.46
C PHE A 45 15.91 5.64 5.04
N ASN A 46 16.68 4.58 4.85
CA ASN A 46 17.09 4.14 3.51
C ASN A 46 15.88 3.61 2.72
N TYR A 47 15.21 4.47 1.94
CA TYR A 47 14.05 4.07 1.13
C TYR A 47 14.42 3.19 -0.06
N GLY A 48 15.65 3.28 -0.58
CA GLY A 48 16.14 2.40 -1.64
C GLY A 48 16.18 0.94 -1.19
N ASP A 49 16.64 0.70 0.03
CA ASP A 49 16.62 -0.63 0.65
C ASP A 49 15.19 -1.13 0.90
N ALA A 50 14.29 -0.26 1.37
CA ALA A 50 12.86 -0.60 1.51
C ALA A 50 12.22 -0.99 0.17
N LEU A 51 12.52 -0.25 -0.90
CA LEU A 51 12.07 -0.53 -2.27
C LEU A 51 12.52 -1.92 -2.75
N THR A 52 13.82 -2.22 -2.68
CA THR A 52 14.36 -3.53 -3.07
C THR A 52 13.70 -4.66 -2.30
N LYS A 53 13.53 -4.48 -0.97
CA LYS A 53 12.89 -5.48 -0.12
C LYS A 53 11.43 -5.70 -0.49
N SER A 54 10.63 -4.65 -0.70
CA SER A 54 9.23 -4.77 -1.11
C SER A 54 9.04 -5.61 -2.38
N LEU A 55 9.99 -5.59 -3.32
CA LEU A 55 9.93 -6.41 -4.51
C LEU A 55 10.25 -7.89 -4.26
N LEU A 56 11.05 -8.20 -3.22
CA LEU A 56 11.27 -9.57 -2.77
C LEU A 56 10.01 -10.18 -2.18
N TYR A 57 9.14 -9.39 -1.55
CA TYR A 57 7.87 -9.90 -1.03
C TYR A 57 6.98 -10.47 -2.15
N PHE A 58 6.88 -9.80 -3.30
CA PHE A 58 6.14 -10.37 -4.42
C PHE A 58 6.75 -11.70 -4.89
N GLU A 59 8.09 -11.82 -4.90
CA GLU A 59 8.73 -13.10 -5.19
C GLU A 59 8.39 -14.19 -4.16
N SER A 60 8.24 -13.84 -2.88
CA SER A 60 7.82 -14.79 -1.85
C SER A 60 6.35 -15.18 -1.92
N GLN A 61 5.52 -14.45 -2.65
CA GLN A 61 4.09 -14.74 -2.87
C GLN A 61 3.81 -15.54 -4.15
N ARG A 62 4.81 -15.79 -5.00
CA ARG A 62 4.60 -16.48 -6.30
C ARG A 62 4.04 -17.90 -6.12
N SER A 63 2.95 -18.23 -6.81
CA SER A 63 2.46 -19.60 -7.00
C SER A 63 2.87 -20.13 -8.38
N GLY A 64 3.02 -21.44 -8.54
CA GLY A 64 3.37 -22.06 -9.81
C GLY A 64 4.86 -22.36 -9.98
N ARG A 65 5.30 -22.42 -11.24
CA ARG A 65 6.70 -22.70 -11.59
C ARG A 65 7.56 -21.45 -11.44
N LEU A 66 8.24 -21.32 -10.30
CA LEU A 66 9.21 -20.27 -10.05
C LEU A 66 10.31 -20.20 -11.12
N PRO A 67 10.77 -18.99 -11.51
CA PRO A 67 11.82 -18.84 -12.51
C PRO A 67 13.20 -19.18 -11.93
N TYR A 68 14.16 -19.55 -12.79
CA TYR A 68 15.51 -19.92 -12.37
C TYR A 68 16.28 -18.79 -11.67
N ASN A 69 15.92 -17.53 -11.95
CA ASN A 69 16.51 -16.33 -11.38
C ASN A 69 15.74 -15.79 -10.16
N GLN A 70 14.85 -16.59 -9.56
CA GLN A 70 14.16 -16.28 -8.31
C GLN A 70 15.17 -15.94 -7.19
N ARG A 71 15.02 -14.76 -6.57
CA ARG A 71 15.89 -14.27 -5.49
C ARG A 71 15.47 -14.81 -4.12
N VAL A 72 14.17 -15.00 -3.90
CA VAL A 72 13.66 -15.63 -2.66
C VAL A 72 13.87 -17.14 -2.73
N THR A 73 14.98 -17.60 -2.16
CA THR A 73 15.47 -18.98 -2.32
C THR A 73 14.81 -20.00 -1.42
N TRP A 74 14.07 -19.61 -0.38
CA TRP A 74 13.38 -20.55 0.52
C TRP A 74 12.02 -21.02 -0.04
N ARG A 75 11.53 -20.41 -1.13
CA ARG A 75 10.36 -20.84 -1.89
C ARG A 75 10.75 -21.86 -2.98
N ASP A 76 9.84 -22.77 -3.30
CA ASP A 76 9.95 -23.70 -4.44
C ASP A 76 8.65 -23.71 -5.28
N HIS A 77 8.63 -24.56 -6.31
CA HIS A 77 7.46 -24.76 -7.15
C HIS A 77 6.26 -25.29 -6.36
N SER A 78 5.09 -24.66 -6.53
CA SER A 78 3.84 -25.03 -5.83
C SER A 78 2.63 -24.81 -6.74
N GLY A 79 1.45 -25.33 -6.38
CA GLY A 79 0.21 -25.09 -7.16
C GLY A 79 0.31 -25.52 -8.64
N LEU A 80 1.03 -26.61 -8.92
CA LEU A 80 1.37 -27.03 -10.29
C LEU A 80 0.22 -27.70 -11.04
N THR A 81 -0.90 -27.93 -10.36
CA THR A 81 -2.12 -28.57 -10.89
C THR A 81 -3.31 -27.61 -10.88
N ASP A 82 -3.10 -26.33 -10.62
CA ASP A 82 -4.14 -25.30 -10.60
C ASP A 82 -4.94 -25.29 -11.91
N GLY A 83 -6.25 -25.46 -11.81
CA GLY A 83 -7.17 -25.48 -12.96
C GLY A 83 -7.30 -26.82 -13.67
N LEU A 84 -6.46 -27.81 -13.35
CA LEU A 84 -6.44 -29.12 -14.03
C LEU A 84 -7.80 -29.83 -13.93
N GLU A 85 -8.43 -29.80 -12.76
CA GLU A 85 -9.76 -30.39 -12.52
C GLU A 85 -10.86 -29.73 -13.37
N GLN A 86 -10.66 -28.47 -13.75
CA GLN A 86 -11.57 -27.68 -14.57
C GLN A 86 -11.19 -27.67 -16.06
N GLY A 87 -10.12 -28.37 -16.44
CA GLY A 87 -9.64 -28.46 -17.84
C GLY A 87 -8.95 -27.20 -18.35
N VAL A 88 -8.40 -26.37 -17.47
CA VAL A 88 -7.70 -25.12 -17.80
C VAL A 88 -6.32 -25.05 -17.13
N ASP A 89 -5.39 -24.28 -17.68
CA ASP A 89 -4.11 -24.00 -17.01
C ASP A 89 -4.24 -22.71 -16.18
N LEU A 90 -4.30 -22.84 -14.86
CA LEU A 90 -4.30 -21.71 -13.93
C LEU A 90 -3.01 -21.66 -13.10
N VAL A 91 -1.94 -22.35 -13.50
CA VAL A 91 -0.66 -22.33 -12.79
C VAL A 91 -0.02 -20.94 -12.91
N GLY A 92 0.38 -20.35 -11.79
CA GLY A 92 0.95 -19.00 -11.72
C GLY A 92 0.22 -18.10 -10.73
N GLY A 93 0.45 -16.80 -10.84
CA GLY A 93 -0.21 -15.79 -10.00
C GLY A 93 0.37 -15.72 -8.59
N TYR A 94 -0.27 -14.96 -7.72
CA TYR A 94 0.17 -14.74 -6.35
C TYR A 94 -0.74 -15.46 -5.36
N TYR A 95 -0.17 -16.05 -4.32
CA TYR A 95 -0.90 -16.28 -3.09
C TYR A 95 -1.24 -14.94 -2.44
N ASP A 96 -2.44 -14.83 -1.90
CA ASP A 96 -3.00 -13.55 -1.46
C ASP A 96 -2.23 -12.96 -0.27
N ALA A 97 -2.05 -13.79 0.78
CA ALA A 97 -1.50 -13.38 2.05
C ALA A 97 -0.61 -14.49 2.67
N GLY A 98 -0.84 -14.86 3.93
CA GLY A 98 -0.18 -15.96 4.60
C GLY A 98 -0.72 -17.35 4.25
N ASP A 99 -1.74 -17.41 3.40
CA ASP A 99 -2.45 -18.58 2.91
C ASP A 99 -1.99 -19.01 1.50
N HIS A 100 -2.71 -19.96 0.88
CA HIS A 100 -2.39 -20.40 -0.48
C HIS A 100 -3.55 -20.32 -1.47
N VAL A 101 -4.60 -19.58 -1.10
CA VAL A 101 -5.68 -19.26 -2.03
C VAL A 101 -5.23 -18.14 -2.96
N LYS A 102 -5.66 -18.22 -4.21
CA LYS A 102 -5.44 -17.16 -5.21
C LYS A 102 -6.74 -16.38 -5.39
N PHE A 103 -6.99 -15.42 -4.50
CA PHE A 103 -8.15 -14.53 -4.60
C PHE A 103 -7.95 -13.51 -5.72
N GLY A 104 -8.80 -13.55 -6.75
CA GLY A 104 -8.63 -12.74 -7.95
C GLY A 104 -8.79 -11.24 -7.74
N LEU A 105 -9.77 -10.82 -6.93
CA LEU A 105 -10.08 -9.39 -6.71
C LEU A 105 -8.91 -8.63 -6.04
N PRO A 106 -8.39 -9.03 -4.87
CA PRO A 106 -7.23 -8.37 -4.26
C PRO A 106 -5.95 -8.52 -5.09
N MET A 107 -5.78 -9.62 -5.83
CA MET A 107 -4.66 -9.79 -6.75
C MET A 107 -4.72 -8.78 -7.90
N ALA A 108 -5.90 -8.56 -8.48
CA ALA A 108 -6.09 -7.57 -9.54
C ALA A 108 -5.77 -6.16 -9.02
N PHE A 109 -6.29 -5.80 -7.85
CA PHE A 109 -5.97 -4.52 -7.20
C PHE A 109 -4.48 -4.34 -6.95
N THR A 110 -3.78 -5.38 -6.48
CA THR A 110 -2.32 -5.39 -6.32
C THR A 110 -1.60 -5.04 -7.62
N VAL A 111 -1.98 -5.69 -8.73
CA VAL A 111 -1.37 -5.47 -10.04
C VAL A 111 -1.69 -4.08 -10.58
N THR A 112 -2.91 -3.57 -10.36
CA THR A 112 -3.27 -2.19 -10.69
C THR A 112 -2.40 -1.20 -9.94
N MET A 113 -2.23 -1.37 -8.62
CA MET A 113 -1.42 -0.47 -7.79
C MET A 113 0.07 -0.51 -8.13
N LEU A 114 0.65 -1.69 -8.38
CA LEU A 114 2.02 -1.81 -8.89
C LEU A 114 2.19 -1.09 -10.23
N SER A 115 1.25 -1.32 -11.15
CA SER A 115 1.28 -0.69 -12.48
C SER A 115 1.13 0.83 -12.38
N TRP A 116 0.23 1.32 -11.53
CA TRP A 116 0.06 2.74 -11.28
C TRP A 116 1.34 3.35 -10.69
N GLY A 117 1.95 2.71 -9.70
CA GLY A 117 3.23 3.15 -9.14
C GLY A 117 4.35 3.23 -10.17
N VAL A 118 4.45 2.26 -11.08
CA VAL A 118 5.41 2.31 -12.19
C VAL A 118 5.07 3.41 -13.20
N ILE A 119 3.79 3.70 -13.46
CA ILE A 119 3.39 4.79 -14.36
C ILE A 119 3.77 6.15 -13.78
N GLU A 120 3.55 6.38 -12.49
CA GLU A 120 3.82 7.66 -11.84
C GLU A 120 5.30 7.88 -11.57
N PHE A 121 6.01 6.83 -11.13
CA PHE A 121 7.36 6.94 -10.58
C PHE A 121 8.42 6.15 -11.37
N ARG A 122 8.17 5.90 -12.67
CA ARG A 122 9.09 5.11 -13.52
C ARG A 122 10.55 5.59 -13.43
N PRO A 123 10.87 6.89 -13.56
CA PRO A 123 12.24 7.36 -13.50
C PRO A 123 12.90 7.10 -12.14
N GLN A 124 12.15 7.25 -11.05
CA GLN A 124 12.62 7.02 -9.69
C GLN A 124 12.91 5.55 -9.43
N ILE A 125 12.01 4.67 -9.85
CA ILE A 125 12.19 3.21 -9.71
C ILE A 125 13.41 2.76 -10.56
N ALA A 126 13.61 3.36 -11.73
CA ALA A 126 14.78 3.10 -12.57
C ALA A 126 16.08 3.60 -11.93
N ALA A 127 16.07 4.79 -11.31
CA ALA A 127 17.22 5.34 -10.60
C ALA A 127 17.63 4.46 -9.40
N GLY A 128 16.66 3.85 -8.71
CA GLY A 128 16.90 2.85 -7.68
C GLY A 128 17.33 1.46 -8.19
N GLY A 129 17.43 1.26 -9.51
CA GLY A 129 17.83 -0.03 -10.11
C GLY A 129 16.76 -1.12 -10.13
N GLU A 130 15.52 -0.81 -9.72
CA GLU A 130 14.48 -1.80 -9.43
C GLU A 130 13.38 -1.87 -10.51
N LEU A 131 13.49 -1.08 -11.59
CA LEU A 131 12.44 -1.03 -12.64
C LEU A 131 12.16 -2.40 -13.26
N ARG A 132 13.20 -3.19 -13.53
CA ARG A 132 13.04 -4.53 -14.08
C ARG A 132 12.27 -5.44 -13.12
N HIS A 133 12.60 -5.39 -11.83
CA HIS A 133 11.95 -6.21 -10.80
C HIS A 133 10.49 -5.79 -10.57
N ALA A 134 10.19 -4.48 -10.59
CA ALA A 134 8.81 -4.00 -10.54
C ALA A 134 7.99 -4.46 -11.76
N MET A 135 8.57 -4.38 -12.96
CA MET A 135 7.92 -4.88 -14.18
C MET A 135 7.74 -6.41 -14.17
N GLU A 136 8.69 -7.17 -13.64
CA GLU A 136 8.56 -8.62 -13.45
C GLU A 136 7.44 -8.97 -12.45
N ALA A 137 7.29 -8.18 -11.37
CA ALA A 137 6.20 -8.35 -10.42
C ALA A 137 4.83 -8.10 -11.05
N ILE A 138 4.69 -7.05 -11.87
CA ILE A 138 3.46 -6.80 -12.64
C ILE A 138 3.19 -7.94 -13.61
N LYS A 139 4.21 -8.32 -14.39
CA LYS A 139 4.09 -9.36 -15.43
C LYS A 139 3.63 -10.70 -14.86
N TRP A 140 4.11 -11.07 -13.67
CA TRP A 140 3.72 -12.33 -13.02
C TRP A 140 2.22 -12.40 -12.74
N GLY A 141 1.62 -11.30 -12.30
CA GLY A 141 0.17 -11.18 -12.09
C GLY A 141 -0.60 -11.15 -13.41
N THR A 142 -0.14 -10.37 -14.39
CA THR A 142 -0.84 -10.27 -15.67
C THR A 142 -0.75 -11.53 -16.54
N ASP A 143 0.35 -12.29 -16.46
CA ASP A 143 0.46 -13.62 -17.08
C ASP A 143 -0.61 -14.58 -16.53
N TYR A 144 -0.89 -14.50 -15.22
CA TYR A 144 -1.97 -15.25 -14.62
C TYR A 144 -3.35 -14.78 -15.10
N PHE A 145 -3.59 -13.47 -15.20
CA PHE A 145 -4.87 -12.96 -15.71
C PHE A 145 -5.15 -13.35 -17.16
N ILE A 146 -4.11 -13.40 -18.01
CA ILE A 146 -4.25 -13.92 -19.39
C ILE A 146 -4.74 -15.38 -19.37
N LYS A 147 -4.18 -16.21 -18.49
CA LYS A 147 -4.62 -17.60 -18.32
C LYS A 147 -6.04 -17.72 -17.72
N ALA A 148 -6.35 -16.86 -16.75
CA ALA A 148 -7.64 -16.84 -16.07
C ALA A 148 -8.79 -16.30 -16.95
N HIS A 149 -8.49 -15.48 -17.97
CA HIS A 149 -9.47 -14.99 -18.93
C HIS A 149 -9.53 -15.92 -20.16
N THR A 150 -10.24 -17.03 -20.03
CA THR A 150 -10.25 -18.12 -21.04
C THR A 150 -11.16 -17.86 -22.24
N SER A 151 -12.12 -16.94 -22.12
CA SER A 151 -12.96 -16.47 -23.22
C SER A 151 -13.54 -15.09 -22.87
N PRO A 152 -14.07 -14.31 -23.84
CA PRO A 152 -14.46 -12.91 -23.61
C PRO A 152 -15.41 -12.65 -22.44
N SER A 153 -16.26 -13.63 -22.09
CA SER A 153 -17.22 -13.54 -20.97
C SER A 153 -16.93 -14.58 -19.86
N VAL A 154 -15.68 -15.06 -19.73
CA VAL A 154 -15.30 -16.03 -18.69
C VAL A 154 -13.99 -15.63 -18.04
N LEU A 155 -14.04 -15.38 -16.73
CA LEU A 155 -12.88 -15.08 -15.90
C LEU A 155 -12.84 -16.03 -14.69
N TRP A 156 -11.74 -16.74 -14.51
CA TRP A 156 -11.47 -17.54 -13.31
C TRP A 156 -11.12 -16.61 -12.14
N ALA A 157 -12.01 -16.61 -11.15
CA ALA A 157 -12.02 -15.70 -10.02
C ALA A 157 -11.13 -16.14 -8.87
N GLU A 158 -11.03 -17.44 -8.64
CA GLU A 158 -10.36 -18.01 -7.49
C GLU A 158 -9.79 -19.39 -7.81
N VAL A 159 -8.66 -19.73 -7.18
CA VAL A 159 -8.13 -21.10 -7.14
C VAL A 159 -7.74 -21.44 -5.71
N GLY A 160 -8.33 -22.52 -5.20
CA GLY A 160 -8.30 -22.85 -3.77
C GLY A 160 -9.69 -22.67 -3.16
N ASP A 161 -9.93 -23.33 -2.03
CA ASP A 161 -11.10 -23.10 -1.19
C ASP A 161 -10.61 -22.62 0.18
N GLY A 162 -11.05 -21.44 0.60
CA GLY A 162 -10.54 -20.79 1.82
C GLY A 162 -10.71 -21.65 3.07
N ASP A 163 -11.86 -22.32 3.23
CA ASP A 163 -12.14 -23.11 4.43
C ASP A 163 -11.16 -24.29 4.56
N THR A 164 -10.95 -25.04 3.47
CA THR A 164 -10.02 -26.18 3.46
C THR A 164 -8.55 -25.74 3.47
N ASP A 165 -8.20 -24.64 2.81
CA ASP A 165 -6.84 -24.08 2.87
C ASP A 165 -6.49 -23.59 4.28
N HIS A 166 -7.42 -22.90 4.94
CA HIS A 166 -7.20 -22.32 6.26
C HIS A 166 -7.24 -23.36 7.38
N TYR A 167 -7.95 -24.47 7.16
CA TYR A 167 -7.88 -25.66 8.03
C TYR A 167 -6.47 -26.28 8.10
N CYS A 168 -5.63 -26.06 7.09
CA CYS A 168 -4.26 -26.57 7.06
C CYS A 168 -3.23 -25.46 7.34
N TRP A 169 -2.13 -25.85 7.99
CA TRP A 169 -0.91 -25.07 8.07
C TRP A 169 0.19 -25.88 7.41
N GLN A 170 0.43 -25.66 6.13
CA GLN A 170 1.44 -26.39 5.34
C GLN A 170 2.29 -25.40 4.58
N ARG A 171 3.46 -25.79 4.08
CA ARG A 171 4.14 -24.98 3.08
C ARG A 171 3.41 -25.08 1.73
N PRO A 172 3.50 -24.08 0.84
CA PRO A 172 2.84 -24.12 -0.46
C PRO A 172 3.20 -25.37 -1.29
N GLU A 173 4.43 -25.86 -1.14
CA GLU A 173 4.96 -27.01 -1.88
C GLU A 173 4.33 -28.36 -1.45
N ASP A 174 3.74 -28.42 -0.24
CA ASP A 174 3.14 -29.63 0.33
C ASP A 174 1.61 -29.58 0.38
N MET A 175 0.98 -28.59 -0.25
CA MET A 175 -0.48 -28.44 -0.20
C MET A 175 -1.20 -29.72 -0.62
N THR A 176 -2.11 -30.16 0.24
CA THR A 176 -3.06 -31.26 -0.06
C THR A 176 -4.52 -30.81 -0.04
N THR A 177 -4.75 -29.51 0.12
CA THR A 177 -6.08 -28.89 0.20
C THR A 177 -6.74 -28.82 -1.18
N SER A 178 -8.06 -28.64 -1.20
CA SER A 178 -8.78 -28.48 -2.46
C SER A 178 -8.23 -27.26 -3.20
N ARG A 179 -7.87 -27.47 -4.47
CA ARG A 179 -7.48 -26.39 -5.39
C ARG A 179 -8.52 -26.20 -6.49
N GLN A 180 -9.77 -26.47 -6.15
CA GLN A 180 -10.91 -26.21 -7.02
C GLN A 180 -10.86 -24.74 -7.48
N ALA A 181 -11.03 -24.54 -8.78
CA ALA A 181 -11.11 -23.21 -9.37
C ALA A 181 -12.57 -22.79 -9.53
N TYR A 182 -12.83 -21.51 -9.30
CA TYR A 182 -14.14 -20.88 -9.45
C TYR A 182 -14.06 -19.77 -10.49
N LYS A 183 -15.16 -19.54 -11.21
CA LYS A 183 -15.23 -18.56 -12.29
C LYS A 183 -16.48 -17.72 -12.19
N ILE A 184 -16.41 -16.54 -12.82
CA ILE A 184 -17.57 -15.75 -13.21
C ILE A 184 -17.81 -15.89 -14.71
N ASP A 185 -19.07 -15.86 -15.10
CA ASP A 185 -19.51 -15.91 -16.50
C ASP A 185 -20.85 -15.17 -16.69
N GLU A 186 -21.43 -15.27 -17.89
CA GLU A 186 -22.69 -14.58 -18.23
C GLU A 186 -23.87 -14.93 -17.31
N ASN A 187 -23.88 -16.16 -16.75
CA ASN A 187 -24.95 -16.63 -15.86
C ASN A 187 -24.62 -16.37 -14.38
N ASN A 188 -23.33 -16.24 -14.07
CA ASN A 188 -22.80 -15.99 -12.73
C ASN A 188 -21.86 -14.77 -12.81
N PRO A 189 -22.40 -13.54 -12.93
CA PRO A 189 -21.62 -12.33 -13.21
C PRO A 189 -20.75 -11.88 -12.02
N GLY A 190 -19.74 -11.06 -12.32
CA GLY A 190 -18.87 -10.43 -11.31
C GLY A 190 -18.17 -9.18 -11.87
N SER A 191 -18.91 -8.08 -11.92
CA SER A 191 -18.50 -6.80 -12.51
C SER A 191 -17.37 -6.12 -11.77
N ASP A 192 -17.33 -6.28 -10.45
CA ASP A 192 -16.25 -5.82 -9.57
C ASP A 192 -14.92 -6.51 -9.93
N LEU A 193 -14.90 -7.83 -9.92
CA LEU A 193 -13.73 -8.62 -10.28
C LEU A 193 -13.32 -8.39 -11.74
N ALA A 194 -14.27 -8.42 -12.67
CA ALA A 194 -13.99 -8.18 -14.09
C ALA A 194 -13.46 -6.74 -14.32
N GLY A 195 -14.05 -5.76 -13.65
CA GLY A 195 -13.63 -4.36 -13.69
C GLY A 195 -12.22 -4.16 -13.12
N GLU A 196 -11.91 -4.69 -11.94
CA GLU A 196 -10.58 -4.55 -11.35
C GLU A 196 -9.51 -5.28 -12.20
N THR A 197 -9.84 -6.45 -12.76
CA THR A 197 -8.92 -7.17 -13.66
C THR A 197 -8.71 -6.41 -14.97
N ALA A 198 -9.76 -5.79 -15.52
CA ALA A 198 -9.64 -4.90 -16.67
C ALA A 198 -8.76 -3.69 -16.37
N ALA A 199 -8.92 -3.06 -15.19
CA ALA A 199 -8.08 -1.96 -14.72
C ALA A 199 -6.61 -2.37 -14.61
N ALA A 200 -6.33 -3.52 -14.00
CA ALA A 200 -4.99 -4.08 -13.86
C ALA A 200 -4.32 -4.29 -15.21
N MET A 201 -5.02 -4.91 -16.16
CA MET A 201 -4.47 -5.21 -17.49
C MET A 201 -4.31 -3.92 -18.34
N ALA A 202 -5.25 -2.97 -18.24
CA ALA A 202 -5.14 -1.67 -18.90
C ALA A 202 -3.96 -0.86 -18.35
N ALA A 203 -3.80 -0.75 -17.02
CA ALA A 203 -2.68 -0.07 -16.40
C ALA A 203 -1.34 -0.72 -16.77
N ALA A 204 -1.25 -2.06 -16.68
CA ALA A 204 -0.05 -2.80 -17.06
C ALA A 204 0.28 -2.62 -18.56
N SER A 205 -0.73 -2.54 -19.44
CA SER A 205 -0.49 -2.28 -20.86
C SER A 205 0.28 -0.97 -21.10
N ILE A 206 0.03 0.07 -20.29
CA ILE A 206 0.77 1.34 -20.34
C ILE A 206 2.22 1.12 -19.93
N VAL A 207 2.47 0.36 -18.86
CA VAL A 207 3.81 0.05 -18.34
C VAL A 207 4.68 -0.64 -19.38
N PHE A 208 4.11 -1.58 -20.14
CA PHE A 208 4.82 -2.36 -21.16
C PHE A 208 4.82 -1.74 -22.56
N LYS A 209 4.10 -0.64 -22.78
CA LYS A 209 3.87 -0.06 -24.12
C LYS A 209 5.15 0.15 -24.93
N SER A 210 6.22 0.63 -24.30
CA SER A 210 7.50 0.92 -24.97
C SER A 210 8.47 -0.26 -24.98
N THR A 211 8.45 -1.12 -23.95
CA THR A 211 9.42 -2.20 -23.78
C THR A 211 8.98 -3.52 -24.40
N ASN A 212 7.67 -3.77 -24.46
CA ASN A 212 7.08 -4.96 -25.08
C ASN A 212 5.70 -4.61 -25.67
N PRO A 213 5.66 -3.97 -26.85
CA PRO A 213 4.42 -3.52 -27.47
C PRO A 213 3.44 -4.66 -27.78
N HIS A 214 3.93 -5.85 -28.14
CA HIS A 214 3.08 -7.00 -28.41
C HIS A 214 2.34 -7.47 -27.15
N TYR A 215 3.06 -7.60 -26.04
CA TYR A 215 2.45 -7.95 -24.75
C TYR A 215 1.50 -6.85 -24.26
N SER A 216 1.88 -5.58 -24.42
CA SER A 216 1.01 -4.43 -24.13
C SER A 216 -0.33 -4.51 -24.89
N HIS A 217 -0.29 -4.81 -26.20
CA HIS A 217 -1.51 -4.98 -26.99
C HIS A 217 -2.35 -6.18 -26.53
N LEU A 218 -1.72 -7.32 -26.22
CA LEU A 218 -2.42 -8.49 -25.68
C LEU A 218 -3.14 -8.16 -24.37
N LEU A 219 -2.47 -7.48 -23.44
CA LEU A 219 -3.07 -7.04 -22.18
C LEU A 219 -4.28 -6.13 -22.42
N LEU A 220 -4.16 -5.20 -23.37
CA LEU A 220 -5.23 -4.29 -23.69
C LEU A 220 -6.45 -5.00 -24.29
N GLN A 221 -6.24 -6.00 -25.17
CA GLN A 221 -7.35 -6.80 -25.71
C GLN A 221 -8.14 -7.50 -24.61
N HIS A 222 -7.45 -8.15 -23.66
CA HIS A 222 -8.10 -8.77 -22.52
C HIS A 222 -8.82 -7.73 -21.63
N ALA A 223 -8.20 -6.57 -21.38
CA ALA A 223 -8.80 -5.50 -20.57
C ALA A 223 -10.12 -5.00 -21.18
N GLN A 224 -10.16 -4.80 -22.48
CA GLN A 224 -11.36 -4.33 -23.20
C GLN A 224 -12.49 -5.36 -23.13
N GLN A 225 -12.17 -6.65 -23.35
CA GLN A 225 -13.14 -7.74 -23.28
C GLN A 225 -13.70 -7.90 -21.85
N LEU A 226 -12.85 -7.87 -20.83
CA LEU A 226 -13.26 -7.98 -19.43
C LEU A 226 -14.14 -6.81 -18.99
N PHE A 227 -13.83 -5.59 -19.43
CA PHE A 227 -14.69 -4.43 -19.17
C PHE A 227 -16.05 -4.58 -19.84
N GLU A 228 -16.10 -4.99 -21.12
CA GLU A 228 -17.36 -5.23 -21.83
C GLU A 228 -18.19 -6.30 -21.13
N PHE A 229 -17.57 -7.42 -20.74
CA PHE A 229 -18.20 -8.49 -19.97
C PHE A 229 -18.78 -7.97 -18.64
N GLY A 230 -17.96 -7.28 -17.84
CA GLY A 230 -18.35 -6.77 -16.53
C GLY A 230 -19.46 -5.72 -16.60
N ASP A 231 -19.47 -4.85 -17.60
CA ASP A 231 -20.52 -3.84 -17.76
C ASP A 231 -21.82 -4.41 -18.32
N LYS A 232 -21.74 -5.39 -19.23
CA LYS A 232 -22.90 -6.01 -19.88
C LYS A 232 -23.65 -6.96 -18.94
N TYR A 233 -22.93 -7.78 -18.17
CA TYR A 233 -23.50 -8.75 -17.23
C TYR A 233 -23.23 -8.30 -15.80
N ARG A 234 -24.13 -7.47 -15.26
CA ARG A 234 -23.88 -6.78 -13.99
C ARG A 234 -24.20 -7.63 -12.76
N GLY A 235 -23.24 -7.74 -11.86
CA GLY A 235 -23.42 -8.42 -10.58
C GLY A 235 -22.16 -8.35 -9.71
N LYS A 236 -22.31 -8.59 -8.40
CA LYS A 236 -21.17 -8.73 -7.50
C LYS A 236 -20.59 -10.13 -7.65
N TYR A 237 -19.26 -10.27 -7.76
CA TYR A 237 -18.65 -11.59 -7.98
C TYR A 237 -18.88 -12.54 -6.79
N ASP A 238 -18.99 -12.02 -5.57
CA ASP A 238 -19.25 -12.81 -4.37
C ASP A 238 -20.68 -13.38 -4.33
N GLY A 239 -21.61 -12.80 -5.09
CA GLY A 239 -22.92 -13.36 -5.35
C GLY A 239 -22.86 -14.64 -6.21
N SER A 240 -21.86 -14.73 -7.07
CA SER A 240 -21.61 -15.81 -8.03
C SER A 240 -20.66 -16.88 -7.48
N VAL A 241 -19.60 -16.46 -6.79
CA VAL A 241 -18.59 -17.30 -6.18
C VAL A 241 -18.76 -17.22 -4.67
N GLY A 242 -19.72 -17.98 -4.12
CA GLY A 242 -20.12 -17.85 -2.72
C GLY A 242 -19.02 -18.14 -1.69
N VAL A 243 -17.99 -18.91 -2.07
CA VAL A 243 -16.86 -19.27 -1.19
C VAL A 243 -15.99 -18.07 -0.80
N VAL A 244 -16.02 -16.97 -1.59
CA VAL A 244 -15.19 -15.78 -1.31
C VAL A 244 -15.75 -14.91 -0.18
N LYS A 245 -17.05 -15.07 0.18
CA LYS A 245 -17.78 -14.11 1.03
C LYS A 245 -17.19 -13.94 2.42
N SER A 246 -16.55 -14.96 2.95
CA SER A 246 -15.92 -14.91 4.28
C SER A 246 -14.53 -14.26 4.26
N TYR A 247 -14.00 -13.96 3.07
CA TYR A 247 -12.63 -13.50 2.85
C TYR A 247 -12.60 -12.12 2.17
N TYR A 248 -13.10 -12.06 0.93
CA TYR A 248 -13.07 -10.87 0.08
C TYR A 248 -14.46 -10.53 -0.48
N ALA A 249 -15.45 -10.37 0.41
CA ALA A 249 -16.79 -9.94 -0.01
C ALA A 249 -16.77 -8.59 -0.73
N SER A 250 -17.64 -8.44 -1.73
CA SER A 250 -17.84 -7.20 -2.47
C SER A 250 -18.79 -6.30 -1.69
N VAL A 251 -18.26 -5.56 -0.73
CA VAL A 251 -19.10 -4.76 0.19
C VAL A 251 -19.52 -3.47 -0.51
N SER A 252 -18.59 -2.78 -1.14
CA SER A 252 -18.80 -1.56 -1.94
C SER A 252 -19.75 -1.78 -3.13
N GLY A 253 -19.74 -2.97 -3.71
CA GLY A 253 -20.42 -3.29 -4.97
C GLY A 253 -19.44 -3.34 -6.13
N TYR A 254 -19.87 -2.86 -7.30
CA TYR A 254 -19.07 -2.94 -8.53
C TYR A 254 -19.03 -1.63 -9.33
N MET A 255 -19.72 -0.59 -8.84
CA MET A 255 -19.93 0.63 -9.61
C MET A 255 -18.64 1.44 -9.72
N ASP A 256 -17.86 1.48 -8.65
CA ASP A 256 -16.56 2.12 -8.62
C ASP A 256 -15.53 1.38 -9.49
N GLU A 257 -15.54 0.04 -9.52
CA GLU A 257 -14.66 -0.77 -10.38
C GLU A 257 -14.96 -0.55 -11.87
N LEU A 258 -16.23 -0.40 -12.25
CA LEU A 258 -16.58 -0.10 -13.65
C LEU A 258 -16.11 1.30 -14.06
N LEU A 259 -16.29 2.31 -13.20
CA LEU A 259 -15.74 3.65 -13.46
C LEU A 259 -14.20 3.64 -13.50
N TRP A 260 -13.59 2.92 -12.57
CA TRP A 260 -12.13 2.74 -12.43
C TRP A 260 -11.53 2.08 -13.67
N ALA A 261 -12.10 0.97 -14.12
CA ALA A 261 -11.69 0.24 -15.31
C ALA A 261 -11.84 1.09 -16.58
N ALA A 262 -12.98 1.76 -16.76
CA ALA A 262 -13.20 2.65 -17.90
C ALA A 262 -12.15 3.76 -17.93
N LEU A 263 -11.81 4.37 -16.79
CA LEU A 263 -10.82 5.42 -16.74
C LEU A 263 -9.39 4.92 -17.06
N TRP A 264 -9.02 3.73 -16.60
CA TRP A 264 -7.75 3.11 -16.98
C TRP A 264 -7.69 2.74 -18.46
N LEU A 265 -8.78 2.20 -19.01
CA LEU A 265 -8.89 1.91 -20.44
C LEU A 265 -8.79 3.17 -21.28
N TYR A 266 -9.43 4.27 -20.86
CA TYR A 266 -9.27 5.58 -21.48
C TYR A 266 -7.80 5.98 -21.50
N LYS A 267 -7.12 5.94 -20.34
CA LYS A 267 -5.70 6.29 -20.23
C LYS A 267 -4.78 5.41 -21.09
N ALA A 268 -5.15 4.16 -21.32
CA ALA A 268 -4.38 3.22 -22.14
C ALA A 268 -4.60 3.40 -23.65
N THR A 269 -5.79 3.86 -24.05
CA THR A 269 -6.26 3.82 -25.46
C THR A 269 -6.51 5.17 -26.11
N ASP A 270 -6.71 6.23 -25.33
CA ASP A 270 -7.28 7.50 -25.76
C ASP A 270 -8.68 7.35 -26.42
N ASN A 271 -9.39 6.23 -26.21
CA ASN A 271 -10.73 6.01 -26.76
C ASN A 271 -11.78 6.75 -25.93
N GLU A 272 -12.32 7.83 -26.51
CA GLU A 272 -13.32 8.72 -25.90
C GLU A 272 -14.61 8.04 -25.45
N ASP A 273 -14.95 6.83 -25.95
CA ASP A 273 -16.11 6.08 -25.46
C ASP A 273 -15.99 5.71 -23.98
N TYR A 274 -14.77 5.39 -23.52
CA TYR A 274 -14.52 5.09 -22.11
C TYR A 274 -14.62 6.35 -21.25
N LEU A 275 -14.10 7.49 -21.72
CA LEU A 275 -14.26 8.74 -21.01
C LEU A 275 -15.74 9.12 -20.93
N LYS A 276 -16.47 9.00 -22.04
CA LYS A 276 -17.91 9.23 -22.07
C LYS A 276 -18.63 8.36 -21.05
N TYR A 277 -18.25 7.09 -20.91
CA TYR A 277 -18.78 6.21 -19.87
C TYR A 277 -18.54 6.78 -18.46
N VAL A 278 -17.30 7.17 -18.14
CA VAL A 278 -16.93 7.74 -16.83
C VAL A 278 -17.72 9.01 -16.50
N ILE A 279 -17.97 9.86 -17.50
CA ILE A 279 -18.72 11.11 -17.35
C ILE A 279 -20.23 10.84 -17.23
N ASP A 280 -20.80 10.04 -18.12
CA ASP A 280 -22.25 9.78 -18.18
C ASP A 280 -22.72 8.96 -16.96
N LYS A 281 -21.87 8.08 -16.40
CA LYS A 281 -22.17 7.28 -15.22
C LYS A 281 -21.75 7.92 -13.89
N ALA A 282 -21.02 9.03 -13.93
CA ALA A 282 -20.37 9.64 -12.76
C ALA A 282 -21.28 9.77 -11.52
N HIS A 283 -22.49 10.29 -11.71
CA HIS A 283 -23.41 10.51 -10.59
C HIS A 283 -24.10 9.20 -10.14
N CYS A 284 -24.67 8.44 -11.08
CA CYS A 284 -25.46 7.26 -10.74
C CYS A 284 -24.62 6.10 -10.21
N PHE A 285 -23.32 6.08 -10.53
CA PHE A 285 -22.35 5.11 -10.00
C PHE A 285 -21.58 5.68 -8.81
N GLY A 286 -22.00 6.80 -8.22
CA GLY A 286 -21.41 7.34 -6.99
C GLY A 286 -20.08 8.10 -7.18
N GLY A 287 -19.44 8.03 -8.34
CA GLY A 287 -18.16 8.67 -8.66
C GLY A 287 -18.07 10.15 -8.27
N THR A 288 -19.12 10.95 -8.52
CA THR A 288 -19.19 12.36 -8.11
C THR A 288 -20.09 12.62 -6.90
N GLY A 289 -20.82 11.61 -6.43
CA GLY A 289 -21.70 11.73 -5.26
C GLY A 289 -20.97 11.48 -3.95
N TRP A 290 -20.14 10.44 -3.91
CA TRP A 290 -19.59 9.88 -2.68
C TRP A 290 -18.28 10.58 -2.30
N ALA A 291 -18.27 11.20 -1.13
CA ALA A 291 -17.07 11.73 -0.50
C ALA A 291 -16.57 10.68 0.50
N ILE A 292 -15.48 9.99 0.17
CA ILE A 292 -15.00 8.83 0.93
C ILE A 292 -13.68 9.15 1.65
N THR A 293 -13.37 8.37 2.68
CA THR A 293 -12.16 8.44 3.49
C THR A 293 -11.37 7.12 3.47
N GLU A 294 -11.61 6.29 2.45
CA GLU A 294 -11.05 4.95 2.27
C GLU A 294 -10.66 4.73 0.80
N PHE A 295 -9.53 4.03 0.58
CA PHE A 295 -9.12 3.48 -0.72
C PHE A 295 -8.50 2.10 -0.49
N SER A 296 -9.04 1.07 -1.12
CA SER A 296 -8.71 -0.34 -0.83
C SER A 296 -8.99 -1.27 -2.01
N TRP A 297 -8.68 -2.55 -1.82
CA TRP A 297 -9.04 -3.60 -2.78
C TRP A 297 -10.54 -3.75 -3.00
N ASP A 298 -11.40 -3.26 -2.09
CA ASP A 298 -12.87 -3.25 -2.23
C ASP A 298 -13.37 -1.91 -2.76
N VAL A 299 -12.80 -0.78 -2.33
CA VAL A 299 -13.34 0.55 -2.65
C VAL A 299 -12.36 1.43 -3.44
N LYS A 300 -12.76 1.82 -4.67
CA LYS A 300 -11.89 2.48 -5.65
C LYS A 300 -12.15 3.98 -5.81
N TYR A 301 -13.22 4.51 -5.22
CA TYR A 301 -13.67 5.90 -5.42
C TYR A 301 -12.56 6.95 -5.27
N ALA A 302 -11.76 6.92 -4.20
CA ALA A 302 -10.72 7.92 -3.97
C ALA A 302 -9.63 7.87 -5.07
N GLY A 303 -9.20 6.67 -5.46
CA GLY A 303 -8.24 6.47 -6.56
C GLY A 303 -8.81 6.93 -7.90
N LEU A 304 -10.04 6.54 -8.21
CA LEU A 304 -10.80 6.95 -9.39
C LEU A 304 -10.93 8.47 -9.49
N GLN A 305 -11.37 9.12 -8.42
CA GLN A 305 -11.60 10.57 -8.35
C GLN A 305 -10.30 11.34 -8.57
N LEU A 306 -9.20 10.87 -7.96
CA LEU A 306 -7.87 11.45 -8.14
C LEU A 306 -7.37 11.26 -9.57
N LEU A 307 -7.52 10.06 -10.13
CA LEU A 307 -7.12 9.78 -11.51
C LEU A 307 -7.91 10.65 -12.50
N ALA A 308 -9.22 10.83 -12.29
CA ALA A 308 -10.08 11.67 -13.12
C ALA A 308 -9.66 13.15 -13.07
N THR A 309 -9.17 13.61 -11.91
CA THR A 309 -8.65 14.99 -11.75
C THR A 309 -7.52 15.28 -12.74
N LYS A 310 -6.65 14.31 -13.03
CA LYS A 310 -5.54 14.50 -13.97
C LYS A 310 -6.01 14.81 -15.39
N LEU A 311 -7.20 14.37 -15.77
CA LEU A 311 -7.79 14.69 -17.06
C LEU A 311 -8.20 16.17 -17.17
N LEU A 312 -8.45 16.90 -16.07
CA LEU A 312 -8.77 18.34 -16.19
C LEU A 312 -7.65 19.16 -16.87
N MET A 313 -6.46 18.60 -16.98
CA MET A 313 -5.29 19.21 -17.60
C MET A 313 -5.28 19.13 -19.13
N GLU A 314 -6.10 18.29 -19.75
CA GLU A 314 -6.09 18.16 -21.22
C GLU A 314 -7.09 19.14 -21.84
N GLU A 315 -6.61 20.02 -22.73
CA GLU A 315 -7.43 21.09 -23.33
C GLU A 315 -8.58 20.57 -24.22
N LYS A 316 -8.56 19.29 -24.58
CA LYS A 316 -9.51 18.67 -25.51
C LYS A 316 -10.92 18.44 -24.94
N TYR A 317 -11.16 18.69 -23.64
CA TYR A 317 -12.43 18.37 -23.00
C TYR A 317 -13.49 19.48 -23.11
N ARG A 318 -14.71 19.07 -23.49
CA ARG A 318 -15.90 19.93 -23.61
C ARG A 318 -16.40 20.40 -22.24
N ASP A 319 -17.18 21.48 -22.20
CA ASP A 319 -17.69 22.11 -20.96
C ASP A 319 -18.43 21.14 -20.02
N HIS A 320 -19.25 20.23 -20.55
CA HIS A 320 -19.96 19.26 -19.72
C HIS A 320 -19.02 18.25 -19.05
N ALA A 321 -18.08 17.66 -19.81
CA ALA A 321 -17.09 16.74 -19.25
C ALA A 321 -16.21 17.44 -18.21
N ARG A 322 -15.80 18.69 -18.49
CA ARG A 322 -15.05 19.52 -17.53
C ARG A 322 -15.80 19.72 -16.22
N SER A 323 -17.10 20.05 -16.27
CA SER A 323 -17.92 20.23 -15.06
C SER A 323 -18.03 18.96 -14.21
N VAL A 324 -18.13 17.79 -14.83
CA VAL A 324 -18.15 16.50 -14.11
C VAL A 324 -16.78 16.15 -13.55
N LEU A 325 -15.69 16.38 -14.29
CA LEU A 325 -14.32 16.18 -13.81
C LEU A 325 -13.97 17.12 -12.63
N GLU A 326 -14.50 18.34 -12.62
CA GLU A 326 -14.39 19.27 -11.47
C GLU A 326 -15.09 18.71 -10.21
N GLN A 327 -16.21 18.02 -10.37
CA GLN A 327 -16.87 17.33 -9.26
C GLN A 327 -16.05 16.13 -8.76
N TYR A 328 -15.46 15.33 -9.67
CA TYR A 328 -14.52 14.28 -9.29
C TYR A 328 -13.34 14.85 -8.50
N ARG A 329 -12.76 15.97 -8.96
CA ARG A 329 -11.68 16.67 -8.24
C ARG A 329 -12.11 17.07 -6.84
N SER A 330 -13.30 17.63 -6.68
CA SER A 330 -13.81 18.00 -5.35
C SER A 330 -13.86 16.80 -4.39
N LYS A 331 -14.20 15.60 -4.87
CA LYS A 331 -14.20 14.38 -4.04
C LYS A 331 -12.80 13.85 -3.76
N ALA A 332 -11.89 13.93 -4.72
CA ALA A 332 -10.47 13.62 -4.50
C ALA A 332 -9.86 14.55 -3.44
N GLU A 333 -10.09 15.85 -3.56
CA GLU A 333 -9.64 16.87 -2.61
C GLU A 333 -10.21 16.63 -1.21
N TYR A 334 -11.47 16.22 -1.10
CA TYR A 334 -12.07 15.81 0.16
C TYR A 334 -11.31 14.66 0.84
N TYR A 335 -10.95 13.62 0.09
CA TYR A 335 -10.17 12.49 0.61
C TYR A 335 -8.78 12.94 1.10
N ILE A 336 -8.08 13.76 0.32
CA ILE A 336 -6.76 14.29 0.70
C ILE A 336 -6.86 15.18 1.95
N CYS A 337 -7.84 16.08 2.00
CA CYS A 337 -8.10 16.90 3.19
C CYS A 337 -8.46 16.05 4.42
N SER A 338 -9.21 14.95 4.23
CA SER A 338 -9.54 14.00 5.29
C SER A 338 -8.29 13.37 5.90
N CYS A 339 -7.38 12.88 5.05
CA CYS A 339 -6.10 12.31 5.46
C CYS A 339 -5.23 13.32 6.22
N LEU A 340 -5.40 14.63 5.98
CA LEU A 340 -4.65 15.70 6.65
C LEU A 340 -5.34 16.28 7.89
N ASN A 341 -6.50 15.74 8.29
CA ASN A 341 -7.35 16.28 9.35
C ASN A 341 -7.92 17.69 9.07
N LYS A 342 -8.13 18.03 7.80
CA LYS A 342 -8.51 19.37 7.37
C LYS A 342 -9.92 19.46 6.78
N ASN A 343 -10.71 18.39 6.86
CA ASN A 343 -12.17 18.46 6.71
C ASN A 343 -12.83 18.99 8.00
N ASN A 344 -14.15 19.16 7.99
CA ASN A 344 -14.91 19.46 9.20
C ASN A 344 -14.84 18.30 10.22
N VAL A 345 -14.95 18.63 11.51
CA VAL A 345 -14.47 17.86 12.68
C VAL A 345 -14.97 16.40 12.77
N SER A 346 -16.03 15.99 12.07
CA SER A 346 -16.61 14.64 12.20
C SER A 346 -16.25 13.65 11.08
N ASN A 347 -15.56 14.06 10.01
CA ASN A 347 -15.40 13.23 8.81
C ASN A 347 -13.96 13.11 8.30
N ASN A 348 -12.99 13.21 9.20
CA ASN A 348 -11.58 12.97 8.90
C ASN A 348 -11.22 11.50 9.18
N VAL A 349 -10.17 10.99 8.54
CA VAL A 349 -9.58 9.69 8.91
C VAL A 349 -9.04 9.78 10.33
N GLU A 350 -9.34 8.77 11.15
CA GLU A 350 -8.86 8.68 12.53
C GLU A 350 -7.34 8.48 12.57
N ARG A 351 -6.74 8.73 13.74
CA ARG A 351 -5.32 8.50 13.96
C ARG A 351 -5.06 7.82 15.28
N THR A 352 -4.03 6.99 15.30
CA THR A 352 -3.43 6.51 16.54
C THR A 352 -2.75 7.67 17.29
N PRO A 353 -2.49 7.56 18.60
CA PRO A 353 -1.67 8.51 19.34
C PRO A 353 -0.31 8.84 18.69
N GLY A 354 0.32 7.85 18.03
CA GLY A 354 1.57 7.99 17.28
C GLY A 354 1.43 8.66 15.91
N GLY A 355 0.21 9.01 15.49
CA GLY A 355 -0.06 9.78 14.27
C GLY A 355 -0.24 8.93 13.00
N LEU A 356 -0.36 7.61 13.13
CA LEU A 356 -0.70 6.71 12.01
C LEU A 356 -2.16 6.88 11.62
N LEU A 357 -2.47 6.94 10.33
CA LEU A 357 -3.84 6.86 9.82
C LEU A 357 -4.47 5.52 10.23
N TYR A 358 -5.65 5.57 10.83
CA TYR A 358 -6.37 4.38 11.30
C TYR A 358 -7.77 4.35 10.70
N VAL A 359 -8.03 3.38 9.83
CA VAL A 359 -9.31 3.25 9.11
C VAL A 359 -10.08 2.03 9.61
N ARG A 360 -9.40 0.88 9.76
CA ARG A 360 -10.02 -0.36 10.26
C ARG A 360 -9.04 -1.12 11.14
N GLN A 361 -9.58 -1.98 12.01
CA GLN A 361 -8.77 -2.82 12.91
C GLN A 361 -8.01 -3.93 12.17
N TRP A 362 -8.65 -4.59 11.21
CA TRP A 362 -8.01 -5.66 10.45
C TRP A 362 -7.14 -5.07 9.35
N ASN A 363 -5.85 -5.44 9.35
CA ASN A 363 -4.89 -5.09 8.30
C ASN A 363 -4.88 -3.59 7.95
N ASN A 364 -4.78 -2.73 8.98
CA ASN A 364 -4.87 -1.28 8.80
C ASN A 364 -3.82 -0.71 7.83
N MET A 365 -2.65 -1.36 7.73
CA MET A 365 -1.55 -0.93 6.87
C MET A 365 -1.88 -0.91 5.37
N GLN A 366 -2.91 -1.63 4.91
CA GLN A 366 -3.47 -1.43 3.56
C GLN A 366 -3.85 0.04 3.35
N TYR A 367 -4.55 0.64 4.32
CA TYR A 367 -5.10 1.98 4.19
C TYR A 367 -4.03 3.04 4.31
N VAL A 368 -3.05 2.78 5.18
CA VAL A 368 -1.88 3.64 5.33
C VAL A 368 -1.07 3.67 4.03
N SER A 369 -0.82 2.51 3.41
CA SER A 369 -0.01 2.44 2.19
C SER A 369 -0.73 3.06 0.98
N THR A 370 -2.03 2.79 0.81
CA THR A 370 -2.83 3.37 -0.28
C THR A 370 -3.00 4.89 -0.11
N ALA A 371 -3.22 5.37 1.12
CA ALA A 371 -3.28 6.81 1.41
C ALA A 371 -1.93 7.48 1.14
N SER A 372 -0.82 6.90 1.61
CA SER A 372 0.54 7.40 1.35
C SER A 372 0.82 7.54 -0.14
N PHE A 373 0.37 6.56 -0.93
CA PHE A 373 0.46 6.61 -2.39
C PHE A 373 -0.36 7.77 -2.99
N LEU A 374 -1.66 7.86 -2.68
CA LEU A 374 -2.53 8.91 -3.24
C LEU A 374 -2.07 10.32 -2.83
N LEU A 375 -1.65 10.51 -1.58
CA LEU A 375 -1.07 11.77 -1.08
C LEU A 375 0.17 12.17 -1.87
N THR A 376 1.07 11.21 -2.12
CA THR A 376 2.30 11.43 -2.90
C THR A 376 1.98 11.85 -4.34
N VAL A 377 1.09 11.11 -5.01
CA VAL A 377 0.67 11.39 -6.38
C VAL A 377 -0.04 12.74 -6.49
N TYR A 378 -0.90 13.07 -5.53
CA TYR A 378 -1.63 14.34 -5.53
C TYR A 378 -0.73 15.54 -5.25
N SER A 379 0.26 15.39 -4.36
CA SER A 379 1.28 16.41 -4.14
C SER A 379 2.03 16.74 -5.43
N ASP A 380 2.51 15.73 -6.16
CA ASP A 380 3.22 15.93 -7.43
C ASP A 380 2.32 16.59 -8.49
N LEU A 381 1.04 16.21 -8.54
CA LEU A 381 0.06 16.85 -9.41
C LEU A 381 -0.07 18.35 -9.10
N LEU A 382 -0.29 18.72 -7.83
CA LEU A 382 -0.42 20.13 -7.45
C LEU A 382 0.86 20.92 -7.69
N LYS A 383 2.04 20.31 -7.46
CA LYS A 383 3.34 20.92 -7.80
C LYS A 383 3.44 21.22 -9.30
N SER A 384 3.11 20.25 -10.15
CA SER A 384 3.13 20.46 -11.61
C SER A 384 2.18 21.56 -12.08
N LEU A 385 1.10 21.78 -11.34
CA LEU A 385 0.10 22.81 -11.62
C LEU A 385 0.41 24.16 -10.95
N ASN A 386 1.44 24.26 -10.12
CA ASN A 386 1.72 25.41 -9.26
C ASN A 386 0.47 25.84 -8.46
N ARG A 387 -0.24 24.87 -7.90
CA ARG A 387 -1.49 25.08 -7.13
C ARG A 387 -1.34 24.62 -5.69
N LYS A 388 -2.14 25.22 -4.82
CA LYS A 388 -2.35 24.76 -3.44
C LYS A 388 -3.71 24.08 -3.33
N LEU A 389 -3.83 23.16 -2.38
CA LEU A 389 -5.09 22.53 -2.02
C LEU A 389 -5.88 23.43 -1.07
N SER A 390 -7.18 23.59 -1.32
CA SER A 390 -8.09 24.33 -0.43
C SER A 390 -8.92 23.35 0.39
N CYS A 391 -8.60 23.18 1.67
CA CYS A 391 -9.40 22.40 2.61
C CYS A 391 -10.30 23.31 3.46
N HIS A 392 -11.25 22.71 4.19
CA HIS A 392 -12.11 23.45 5.11
C HIS A 392 -11.30 24.19 6.19
N ALA A 393 -10.26 23.54 6.72
CA ALA A 393 -9.39 24.12 7.75
C ALA A 393 -8.28 25.04 7.20
N GLY A 394 -8.25 25.33 5.90
CA GLY A 394 -7.31 26.26 5.28
C GLY A 394 -6.60 25.72 4.04
N MET A 395 -5.70 26.55 3.49
CA MET A 395 -4.86 26.19 2.35
C MET A 395 -3.73 25.25 2.77
N VAL A 396 -3.40 24.29 1.90
CA VAL A 396 -2.36 23.29 2.11
C VAL A 396 -1.39 23.32 0.94
N ASP A 397 -0.11 23.45 1.25
CA ASP A 397 0.96 23.42 0.26
C ASP A 397 1.26 21.98 -0.19
N PRO A 398 1.64 21.75 -1.46
CA PRO A 398 1.96 20.40 -1.93
C PRO A 398 3.06 19.72 -1.10
N ASP A 399 4.03 20.48 -0.60
CA ASP A 399 5.08 19.96 0.29
C ASP A 399 4.54 19.51 1.66
N GLU A 400 3.48 20.14 2.18
CA GLU A 400 2.81 19.71 3.41
C GLU A 400 2.13 18.34 3.20
N ILE A 401 1.49 18.14 2.04
CA ILE A 401 0.88 16.86 1.65
C ILE A 401 1.95 15.76 1.57
N LEU A 402 3.07 16.04 0.89
CA LEU A 402 4.16 15.09 0.74
C LEU A 402 4.85 14.79 2.07
N HIS A 403 4.99 15.79 2.94
CA HIS A 403 5.55 15.60 4.27
C HIS A 403 4.67 14.68 5.12
N PHE A 404 3.36 14.83 5.04
CA PHE A 404 2.44 13.91 5.71
C PHE A 404 2.48 12.50 5.10
N ALA A 405 2.55 12.36 3.78
CA ALA A 405 2.76 11.05 3.15
C ALA A 405 4.06 10.39 3.66
N LYS A 406 5.15 11.15 3.72
CA LYS A 406 6.43 10.69 4.25
C LYS A 406 6.31 10.28 5.72
N SER A 407 5.57 10.99 6.57
CA SER A 407 5.44 10.62 7.98
C SER A 407 4.74 9.27 8.17
N GLN A 408 3.78 8.91 7.31
CA GLN A 408 3.15 7.59 7.31
C GLN A 408 4.14 6.50 6.90
N VAL A 409 4.98 6.77 5.88
CA VAL A 409 6.03 5.85 5.45
C VAL A 409 7.13 5.70 6.52
N ASP A 410 7.55 6.80 7.13
CA ASP A 410 8.50 6.78 8.24
C ASP A 410 7.96 5.99 9.42
N TYR A 411 6.66 6.12 9.73
CA TYR A 411 5.99 5.31 10.74
C TYR A 411 6.09 3.82 10.39
N ILE A 412 5.82 3.44 9.13
CA ILE A 412 5.98 2.05 8.66
C ILE A 412 7.41 1.55 8.86
N LEU A 413 8.42 2.40 8.65
CA LEU A 413 9.83 2.01 8.71
C LEU A 413 10.46 2.09 10.11
N GLY A 414 9.73 2.59 11.12
CA GLY A 414 10.15 2.54 12.52
C GLY A 414 10.00 3.83 13.31
N SER A 415 9.60 4.95 12.70
CA SER A 415 9.31 6.21 13.40
C SER A 415 7.93 6.17 14.07
N ASN A 416 7.77 5.21 14.98
CA ASN A 416 6.54 4.95 15.73
C ASN A 416 6.85 4.67 17.21
N PRO A 417 5.84 4.66 18.09
CA PRO A 417 6.04 4.43 19.53
C PRO A 417 6.73 3.12 19.89
N MET A 418 6.68 2.11 19.02
CA MET A 418 7.33 0.81 19.22
C MET A 418 8.80 0.79 18.76
N ASN A 419 9.28 1.84 18.07
CA ASN A 419 10.59 1.89 17.42
C ASN A 419 10.89 0.59 16.62
N MET A 420 9.89 0.15 15.84
CA MET A 420 9.88 -1.11 15.11
C MET A 420 9.41 -0.87 13.68
N SER A 421 10.15 -1.37 12.69
CA SER A 421 9.68 -1.40 11.31
C SER A 421 8.56 -2.42 11.16
N TYR A 422 7.43 -2.02 10.56
CA TYR A 422 6.37 -2.94 10.12
C TYR A 422 6.63 -3.52 8.71
N LEU A 423 7.71 -3.09 8.05
CA LEU A 423 8.23 -3.75 6.85
C LEU A 423 9.24 -4.82 7.27
N VAL A 424 8.88 -6.09 7.07
CA VAL A 424 9.66 -7.24 7.55
C VAL A 424 11.05 -7.28 6.91
N GLY A 425 12.08 -7.47 7.74
CA GLY A 425 13.48 -7.49 7.31
C GLY A 425 14.11 -6.10 7.13
N TYR A 426 13.36 -5.02 7.32
CA TYR A 426 13.89 -3.66 7.26
C TYR A 426 14.28 -3.13 8.65
N GLY A 427 15.44 -2.48 8.73
CA GLY A 427 15.97 -1.96 9.99
C GLY A 427 16.39 -3.06 10.98
N PRO A 428 16.84 -2.67 12.19
CA PRO A 428 17.32 -3.62 13.20
C PRO A 428 16.19 -4.32 13.99
N ASN A 429 14.97 -3.78 13.96
CA ASN A 429 13.83 -4.28 14.73
C ASN A 429 12.58 -4.33 13.83
N TYR A 430 12.04 -5.53 13.62
CA TYR A 430 10.88 -5.81 12.76
C TYR A 430 10.16 -7.09 13.21
N PRO A 431 8.89 -7.32 12.81
CA PRO A 431 8.14 -8.54 13.13
C PRO A 431 8.86 -9.82 12.67
N LYS A 432 9.00 -10.78 13.57
CA LYS A 432 9.68 -12.05 13.35
C LYS A 432 8.71 -13.24 13.29
N ARG A 433 7.48 -13.08 13.75
CA ARG A 433 6.46 -14.13 13.84
C ARG A 433 5.24 -13.79 12.98
N VAL A 434 5.48 -13.43 11.73
CA VAL A 434 4.46 -13.10 10.72
C VAL A 434 3.50 -14.28 10.50
N HIS A 435 2.18 -14.03 10.44
CA HIS A 435 1.18 -15.03 10.05
C HIS A 435 1.35 -15.38 8.57
N HIS A 436 2.26 -16.31 8.28
CA HIS A 436 2.53 -16.72 6.91
C HIS A 436 3.08 -18.13 6.85
N ARG A 437 2.30 -19.05 6.28
CA ARG A 437 2.58 -20.49 6.20
C ARG A 437 3.99 -20.81 5.68
N GLY A 438 4.33 -20.38 4.46
CA GLY A 438 5.64 -20.63 3.86
C GLY A 438 6.84 -20.05 4.62
N ALA A 439 6.68 -18.91 5.29
CA ALA A 439 7.74 -18.29 6.09
C ALA A 439 7.94 -19.02 7.43
N SER A 440 6.84 -19.49 8.00
CA SER A 440 6.72 -20.02 9.36
C SER A 440 7.17 -21.48 9.52
N ILE A 441 7.23 -22.22 8.41
CA ILE A 441 7.62 -23.62 8.33
C ILE A 441 9.01 -23.73 7.68
N VAL A 442 9.81 -24.73 8.09
CA VAL A 442 11.10 -25.03 7.46
C VAL A 442 10.96 -25.15 5.93
N SER A 443 11.88 -24.53 5.19
CA SER A 443 11.77 -24.47 3.72
C SER A 443 11.82 -25.86 3.07
N PHE A 444 11.20 -26.00 1.88
CA PHE A 444 11.30 -27.23 1.08
C PHE A 444 12.74 -27.59 0.72
N ARG A 445 13.60 -26.58 0.53
CA ARG A 445 15.03 -26.78 0.22
C ARG A 445 15.79 -27.38 1.40
N GLU A 446 15.48 -26.96 2.62
CA GLU A 446 16.13 -27.45 3.82
C GLU A 446 15.59 -28.82 4.23
N ASN A 447 14.28 -29.04 4.13
CA ASN A 447 13.65 -30.32 4.42
C ASN A 447 12.70 -30.73 3.30
N LYS A 448 13.07 -31.72 2.49
CA LYS A 448 12.21 -32.24 1.40
C LYS A 448 11.13 -33.22 1.86
N GLY A 449 11.09 -33.55 3.15
CA GLY A 449 10.05 -34.40 3.73
C GLY A 449 8.70 -33.70 3.68
N PHE A 450 7.65 -34.46 3.37
CA PHE A 450 6.28 -33.95 3.31
C PHE A 450 5.79 -33.53 4.71
N ILE A 451 5.18 -32.34 4.79
CA ILE A 451 4.55 -31.79 5.98
C ILE A 451 3.04 -31.84 5.78
N GLY A 452 2.35 -32.66 6.58
CA GLY A 452 0.91 -32.89 6.47
C GLY A 452 0.06 -31.69 6.90
N CYS A 453 -1.23 -31.69 6.51
CA CYS A 453 -2.20 -30.61 6.70
C CYS A 453 -2.15 -29.93 8.08
N THR A 454 -2.32 -30.69 9.16
CA THR A 454 -2.34 -30.15 10.52
C THR A 454 -0.97 -30.13 11.18
N GLN A 455 0.03 -30.76 10.56
CA GLN A 455 1.36 -30.91 11.15
C GLN A 455 2.05 -29.55 11.33
N GLY A 456 1.75 -28.56 10.50
CA GLY A 456 2.22 -27.19 10.69
C GLY A 456 1.67 -26.53 11.95
N TYR A 457 0.42 -26.82 12.32
CA TYR A 457 -0.18 -26.31 13.55
C TYR A 457 0.52 -26.89 14.77
N ASP A 458 0.71 -28.22 14.77
CA ASP A 458 1.34 -28.94 15.88
C ASP A 458 2.79 -28.53 16.10
N ASN A 459 3.54 -28.35 15.00
CA ASN A 459 4.98 -28.23 15.08
C ASN A 459 5.49 -26.82 14.86
N TRP A 460 4.80 -25.89 14.20
CA TRP A 460 5.35 -24.57 13.89
C TRP A 460 4.44 -23.41 14.31
N TYR A 461 3.13 -23.46 14.05
CA TYR A 461 2.23 -22.31 14.19
C TYR A 461 2.32 -21.62 15.57
N GLY A 462 2.23 -22.40 16.65
CA GLY A 462 2.27 -21.90 18.03
C GLY A 462 3.67 -21.70 18.62
N ARG A 463 4.74 -21.79 17.81
CA ARG A 463 6.11 -21.59 18.30
C ARG A 463 6.37 -20.14 18.66
N ASP A 464 7.09 -19.95 19.76
CA ASP A 464 7.56 -18.62 20.17
C ASP A 464 8.82 -18.18 19.41
N GLU A 465 9.49 -19.12 18.74
CA GLU A 465 10.63 -18.81 17.87
C GLU A 465 10.22 -17.99 16.63
N PRO A 466 11.14 -17.14 16.14
CA PRO A 466 11.00 -16.49 14.83
C PRO A 466 10.65 -17.48 13.70
N ASN A 467 9.97 -16.98 12.68
CA ASN A 467 9.78 -17.70 11.43
C ASN A 467 11.16 -18.11 10.86
N PRO A 468 11.37 -19.40 10.50
CA PRO A 468 12.64 -19.88 9.98
C PRO A 468 13.04 -19.19 8.67
N ASN A 469 12.07 -18.75 7.87
CA ASN A 469 12.33 -17.94 6.68
C ASN A 469 11.83 -16.51 6.91
N VAL A 470 12.71 -15.53 6.76
CA VAL A 470 12.33 -14.11 6.85
C VAL A 470 11.54 -13.72 5.60
N LEU A 471 10.31 -13.24 5.80
CA LEU A 471 9.42 -12.77 4.74
C LEU A 471 9.78 -11.34 4.32
N VAL A 472 10.98 -11.17 3.76
CA VAL A 472 11.57 -9.85 3.48
C VAL A 472 10.65 -8.99 2.61
N GLY A 473 10.40 -7.75 3.05
CA GLY A 473 9.62 -6.75 2.35
C GLY A 473 8.12 -6.84 2.54
N ALA A 474 7.62 -7.79 3.34
CA ALA A 474 6.22 -7.88 3.67
C ALA A 474 5.81 -6.73 4.59
N LEU A 475 4.77 -5.98 4.21
CA LEU A 475 4.09 -5.05 5.10
C LEU A 475 2.98 -5.79 5.86
N VAL A 476 3.21 -6.00 7.16
CA VAL A 476 2.21 -6.63 8.05
C VAL A 476 1.04 -5.69 8.32
N GLY A 477 -0.05 -6.21 8.89
CA GLY A 477 -1.27 -5.45 9.24
C GLY A 477 -1.07 -4.24 10.14
N GLY A 478 -0.01 -4.23 10.95
CA GLY A 478 0.42 -3.09 11.75
C GLY A 478 -0.21 -3.05 13.15
N PRO A 479 -0.02 -1.94 13.89
CA PRO A 479 -0.47 -1.83 15.27
C PRO A 479 -1.99 -1.60 15.39
N ASP A 480 -2.51 -1.74 16.60
CA ASP A 480 -3.88 -1.36 16.95
C ASP A 480 -4.06 0.18 17.01
N CYS A 481 -5.26 0.63 17.37
CA CYS A 481 -5.58 2.07 17.47
C CYS A 481 -4.85 2.81 18.61
N GLN A 482 -4.06 2.12 19.43
CA GLN A 482 -3.23 2.68 20.50
C GLN A 482 -1.72 2.53 20.21
N ASP A 483 -1.33 2.23 18.97
CA ASP A 483 0.04 1.99 18.55
C ASP A 483 0.68 0.72 19.15
N ASN A 484 -0.10 -0.19 19.75
CA ASN A 484 0.44 -1.44 20.27
C ASN A 484 0.50 -2.51 19.17
N PHE A 485 1.60 -3.25 19.14
CA PHE A 485 1.81 -4.35 18.22
C PHE A 485 2.25 -5.62 18.95
N GLY A 486 1.50 -6.71 18.75
CA GLY A 486 1.85 -8.04 19.22
C GLY A 486 2.41 -8.90 18.09
N ASP A 487 3.73 -9.11 18.07
CA ASP A 487 4.43 -9.99 17.11
C ASP A 487 4.14 -11.47 17.41
N GLN A 488 2.91 -11.90 17.14
CA GLN A 488 2.40 -13.23 17.40
C GLN A 488 1.77 -13.80 16.14
N ARG A 489 2.15 -15.02 15.76
CA ARG A 489 1.74 -15.65 14.50
C ARG A 489 0.24 -15.88 14.42
N ASP A 490 -0.43 -16.06 15.54
CA ASP A 490 -1.88 -16.20 15.65
C ASP A 490 -2.63 -14.86 15.71
N ASN A 491 -1.91 -13.73 15.88
CA ASN A 491 -2.46 -12.39 15.77
C ASN A 491 -2.50 -11.94 14.30
N TYR A 492 -3.28 -12.63 13.47
CA TYR A 492 -3.40 -12.34 12.04
C TYR A 492 -3.92 -10.92 11.76
N MET A 493 -4.69 -10.29 12.67
CA MET A 493 -5.11 -8.90 12.48
C MET A 493 -3.94 -7.92 12.31
N GLN A 494 -2.83 -8.16 13.01
CA GLN A 494 -1.66 -7.30 13.02
C GLN A 494 -0.48 -7.89 12.23
N THR A 495 -0.34 -9.22 12.20
CA THR A 495 0.83 -9.89 11.63
C THR A 495 0.62 -10.50 10.25
N GLU A 496 -0.61 -10.52 9.72
CA GLU A 496 -0.86 -10.90 8.32
C GLU A 496 -0.22 -9.87 7.39
N ALA A 497 0.44 -10.34 6.34
CA ALA A 497 0.85 -9.48 5.23
C ALA A 497 0.07 -9.90 3.99
N CYS A 498 -0.47 -8.92 3.26
CA CYS A 498 -1.17 -9.15 2.00
C CYS A 498 -0.42 -8.46 0.86
N THR A 499 -0.52 -9.00 -0.36
CA THR A 499 0.15 -8.44 -1.56
C THR A 499 -0.19 -6.96 -1.79
N TYR A 500 -1.47 -6.58 -1.62
CA TYR A 500 -1.94 -5.21 -1.79
C TYR A 500 -1.49 -4.22 -0.71
N ASN A 501 -1.02 -4.69 0.46
CA ASN A 501 -0.43 -3.81 1.47
C ASN A 501 0.84 -3.14 0.92
N THR A 502 1.65 -3.93 0.22
CA THR A 502 3.01 -3.56 -0.19
C THR A 502 3.03 -2.87 -1.56
N ALA A 503 2.09 -3.22 -2.45
CA ALA A 503 2.06 -2.73 -3.83
C ALA A 503 2.10 -1.19 -3.97
N PRO A 504 1.31 -0.40 -3.21
CA PRO A 504 1.36 1.06 -3.30
C PRO A 504 2.72 1.66 -2.90
N LEU A 505 3.45 1.00 -2.00
CA LEU A 505 4.71 1.54 -1.46
C LEU A 505 5.88 1.46 -2.43
N VAL A 506 5.86 0.56 -3.43
CA VAL A 506 6.94 0.44 -4.42
C VAL A 506 7.21 1.79 -5.11
N GLY A 507 6.15 2.47 -5.55
CA GLY A 507 6.27 3.80 -6.14
C GLY A 507 6.70 4.88 -5.13
N VAL A 508 6.15 4.83 -3.92
CA VAL A 508 6.40 5.83 -2.87
C VAL A 508 7.84 5.76 -2.36
N PHE A 509 8.37 4.56 -2.09
CA PHE A 509 9.76 4.37 -1.67
C PHE A 509 10.73 4.88 -2.74
N ALA A 510 10.48 4.60 -4.01
CA ALA A 510 11.30 5.14 -5.10
C ALA A 510 11.28 6.68 -5.12
N LYS A 511 10.10 7.29 -4.97
CA LYS A 511 9.95 8.75 -4.89
C LYS A 511 10.73 9.34 -3.72
N LEU A 512 10.60 8.77 -2.54
CA LEU A 512 11.27 9.28 -1.33
C LEU A 512 12.79 9.07 -1.39
N SER A 513 13.26 7.93 -1.91
CA SER A 513 14.70 7.66 -2.11
C SER A 513 15.35 8.74 -2.97
N GLN A 514 14.74 9.08 -4.12
CA GLN A 514 15.28 10.13 -4.99
C GLN A 514 15.36 11.50 -4.29
N LEU A 515 14.37 11.83 -3.45
CA LEU A 515 14.37 13.11 -2.72
C LEU A 515 15.48 13.17 -1.66
N GLU A 516 15.83 12.05 -1.04
CA GLU A 516 16.95 11.99 -0.10
C GLU A 516 18.29 12.08 -0.81
N ASP A 517 18.47 11.38 -1.93
CA ASP A 517 19.68 11.47 -2.75
C ASP A 517 19.91 12.91 -3.25
N GLN A 518 18.86 13.61 -3.66
CA GLN A 518 18.93 15.02 -4.08
C GLN A 518 19.30 15.95 -2.92
N LYS A 519 18.84 15.68 -1.70
CA LYS A 519 19.21 16.46 -0.51
C LYS A 519 20.67 16.23 -0.12
N LEU A 520 21.14 14.98 -0.20
CA LEU A 520 22.54 14.63 0.07
C LEU A 520 23.48 15.26 -0.96
N GLY A 521 23.11 15.25 -2.25
CA GLY A 521 23.91 15.86 -3.32
C GLY A 521 23.84 17.40 -3.40
N SER A 522 22.98 18.05 -2.61
CA SER A 522 22.87 19.52 -2.54
C SER A 522 23.45 20.12 -1.25
N ASP A 523 24.04 19.30 -0.37
CA ASP A 523 24.78 19.77 0.81
C ASP A 523 26.28 19.95 0.47
N PRO A 524 26.76 21.19 0.27
CA PRO A 524 28.17 21.45 -0.06
C PRO A 524 29.16 21.10 1.07
N ASN A 525 28.68 20.72 2.26
CA ASN A 525 29.54 20.28 3.37
C ASN A 525 29.79 18.76 3.42
N LEU A 526 29.11 17.96 2.60
CA LEU A 526 29.27 16.49 2.58
C LEU A 526 30.33 15.99 1.57
N ASP A 527 30.63 16.77 0.53
CA ASP A 527 31.69 16.46 -0.45
C ASP A 527 33.13 16.49 0.14
N LEU A 528 33.30 16.97 1.36
CA LEU A 528 34.61 17.08 2.04
C LEU A 528 34.94 15.91 2.98
N VAL A 529 34.04 14.94 3.18
CA VAL A 529 34.27 13.83 4.13
C VAL A 529 34.59 12.49 3.42
N ALA A 530 34.39 12.39 2.11
CA ALA A 530 34.71 11.19 1.33
C ALA A 530 36.14 11.21 0.76
N SER A 531 37.14 11.56 1.59
CA SER A 531 38.55 11.37 1.25
C SER A 531 39.44 11.19 2.48
N TYR A 532 39.24 10.11 3.24
CA TYR A 532 40.29 9.46 4.05
C TYR A 532 40.03 7.97 4.21
#